data_AF-A0AB35L5Y4-F1
#
_entry.id   AF-A0AB35L5Y4-F1
#
_cell.length_a   1.000
_cell.length_b   1.000
_cell.length_c   1.000
_cell.angle_alpha   90.00
_cell.angle_beta   90.00
_cell.angle_gamma   90.00
#
_symmetry.space_group_name_H-M   'P 1'
#
loop_
_entity.id
_entity.type
_entity.pdbx_description
1 polymer ?
#
loop_
_entity_poly.entity_id
_entity_poly.type
_entity_poly.pdbx_seq_one_letter_code
_entity_poly.pdbx_strand_id
1 'polypeptide(L)'
;MAGVFNALPAAWEYSILGESPADLPATWVTKLLRRPRHTHHPLKYIVLATALGVDLAHLQCSDKPSTPAVKRSSPTGVGYPKAKLSKALLGGLEGLPAAVWELALAGCEARQIASVLGISQVYVYRTIRTVDGGSQVWKEAKFQSERLRRRVTFEVEYRGLQAHQCKDYMWLYRHDRNWLSGCIAKHAGAHTSRADNTDTFATLDANLAEQIRCCAQRLRAGSGKPILISRARIGRELHVLSRLEKQLSKLPLCARALEQTCESIEEFHVRRLQWAKQKLADEQRSVTRSALYRTACIRP
;
A
#
# COMPACT_ATOMS: atom_id res chain seq x y z
N MET A 1 0.90 35.52 -25.23
CA MET A 1 0.60 34.92 -23.91
C MET A 1 -0.49 35.67 -23.13
N ALA A 2 -0.58 37.01 -23.18
CA ALA A 2 -1.52 37.79 -22.34
C ALA A 2 -3.03 37.58 -22.63
N GLY A 3 -3.42 37.11 -23.82
CA GLY A 3 -4.83 36.94 -24.18
C GLY A 3 -5.47 35.59 -23.82
N VAL A 4 -4.67 34.53 -23.64
CA VAL A 4 -5.20 33.16 -23.46
C VAL A 4 -5.84 32.99 -22.08
N PHE A 5 -5.24 33.59 -21.05
CA PHE A 5 -5.71 33.46 -19.67
C PHE A 5 -6.96 34.31 -19.38
N ASN A 6 -7.23 35.35 -20.19
CA ASN A 6 -8.42 36.20 -20.07
C ASN A 6 -9.68 35.56 -20.68
N ALA A 7 -9.53 34.43 -21.40
CA ALA A 7 -10.64 33.71 -22.04
C ALA A 7 -11.12 32.49 -21.21
N LEU A 8 -10.55 32.25 -20.03
CA LEU A 8 -10.94 31.12 -19.18
C LEU A 8 -12.29 31.40 -18.48
N PRO A 9 -13.25 30.46 -18.51
CA PRO A 9 -14.54 30.65 -17.85
C PRO A 9 -14.39 30.93 -16.35
N ALA A 10 -15.18 31.87 -15.81
CA ALA A 10 -15.28 32.16 -14.37
C ALA A 10 -16.05 31.05 -13.61
N ALA A 11 -15.86 29.80 -14.00
CA ALA A 11 -16.42 28.65 -13.30
C ALA A 11 -15.46 28.23 -12.17
N TRP A 12 -16.03 27.95 -11.00
CA TRP A 12 -15.44 27.36 -9.80
C TRP A 12 -14.34 26.29 -10.03
N GLU A 13 -14.43 25.49 -11.08
CA GLU A 13 -13.41 24.47 -11.44
C GLU A 13 -12.05 25.08 -11.84
N TYR A 14 -12.03 26.32 -12.34
CA TYR A 14 -10.83 27.03 -12.77
C TYR A 14 -10.28 28.01 -11.72
N SER A 15 -10.92 28.12 -10.55
CA SER A 15 -10.46 28.99 -9.45
C SER A 15 -9.02 28.70 -9.02
N ILE A 16 -8.56 27.45 -9.16
CA ILE A 16 -7.18 27.02 -8.85
C ILE A 16 -6.09 27.63 -9.77
N LEU A 17 -6.52 28.21 -10.89
CA LEU A 17 -5.68 28.94 -11.86
C LEU A 17 -5.72 30.45 -11.63
N GLY A 18 -6.77 30.95 -10.98
CA GLY A 18 -7.06 32.36 -10.74
C GLY A 18 -6.57 32.91 -9.39
N GLU A 19 -5.93 32.09 -8.53
CA GLU A 19 -5.24 32.57 -7.33
C GLU A 19 -3.94 33.33 -7.70
N SER A 20 -4.10 34.48 -8.36
CA SER A 20 -3.07 35.50 -8.50
C SER A 20 -3.73 36.84 -8.22
N PRO A 21 -3.28 37.61 -7.21
CA PRO A 21 -3.77 38.98 -7.03
C PRO A 21 -3.57 39.77 -8.33
N ALA A 22 -4.51 40.65 -8.65
CA ALA A 22 -4.73 41.27 -9.97
C ALA A 22 -3.50 41.96 -10.59
N ASP A 23 -2.45 42.24 -9.81
CA ASP A 23 -1.28 43.02 -10.22
C ASP A 23 0.01 42.19 -10.42
N LEU A 24 -0.03 40.85 -10.35
CA LEU A 24 1.17 40.01 -10.52
C LEU A 24 0.96 38.90 -11.57
N PRO A 25 1.95 38.68 -12.47
CA PRO A 25 1.88 37.60 -13.46
C PRO A 25 1.87 36.24 -12.75
N ALA A 26 1.14 35.29 -13.33
CA ALA A 26 0.83 34.01 -12.71
C ALA A 26 2.10 33.21 -12.33
N THR A 27 2.51 33.33 -11.06
CA THR A 27 3.78 32.75 -10.54
C THR A 27 3.81 31.23 -10.56
N TRP A 28 2.68 30.58 -10.82
CA TRP A 28 2.61 29.12 -10.93
C TRP A 28 3.30 28.59 -12.19
N VAL A 29 3.38 29.37 -13.27
CA VAL A 29 4.06 28.97 -14.51
C VAL A 29 5.56 28.79 -14.24
N THR A 30 6.19 29.74 -13.55
CA THR A 30 7.61 29.64 -13.20
C THR A 30 7.88 28.58 -12.14
N LYS A 31 6.89 28.25 -11.29
CA LYS A 31 6.97 27.12 -10.34
C LYS A 31 6.96 25.76 -11.04
N LEU A 32 6.18 25.60 -12.12
CA LEU A 32 6.17 24.38 -12.94
C LEU A 32 7.52 24.12 -13.62
N LEU A 33 8.25 25.17 -14.01
CA LEU A 33 9.56 25.06 -14.65
C LEU A 33 10.69 24.71 -13.66
N ARG A 34 10.43 24.69 -12.35
CA ARG A 34 11.40 24.34 -11.31
C ARG A 34 11.19 22.89 -10.85
N ARG A 35 12.21 22.29 -10.21
CA ARG A 35 12.07 20.96 -9.59
C ARG A 35 10.90 20.98 -8.58
N PRO A 36 9.85 20.16 -8.77
CA PRO A 36 8.66 20.23 -7.94
C PRO A 36 8.99 19.79 -6.52
N ARG A 37 8.69 20.66 -5.55
CA ARG A 37 8.73 20.32 -4.11
C ARG A 37 7.43 19.70 -3.63
N HIS A 38 6.34 19.90 -4.39
CA HIS A 38 5.00 19.38 -4.14
C HIS A 38 4.32 19.06 -5.49
N THR A 39 3.27 18.24 -5.45
CA THR A 39 2.47 17.90 -6.63
C THR A 39 1.68 19.13 -7.11
N HIS A 40 1.78 19.44 -8.40
CA HIS A 40 0.97 20.50 -9.03
C HIS A 40 -0.31 19.93 -9.63
N HIS A 41 -1.38 20.72 -9.64
CA HIS A 41 -2.67 20.31 -10.20
C HIS A 41 -2.56 20.08 -11.73
N PRO A 42 -3.15 19.00 -12.29
CA PRO A 42 -3.03 18.65 -13.70
C PRO A 42 -3.51 19.76 -14.67
N LEU A 43 -4.55 20.51 -14.29
CA LEU A 43 -5.05 21.65 -15.09
C LEU A 43 -3.96 22.68 -15.42
N LYS A 44 -2.98 22.89 -14.55
CA LYS A 44 -1.89 23.86 -14.79
C LYS A 44 -1.03 23.45 -15.99
N TYR A 45 -0.81 22.15 -16.19
CA TYR A 45 -0.07 21.62 -17.34
C TYR A 45 -0.88 21.71 -18.62
N ILE A 46 -2.18 21.39 -18.55
CA ILE A 46 -3.08 21.44 -19.70
C ILE A 46 -3.15 22.88 -20.24
N VAL A 47 -3.36 23.85 -19.35
CA VAL A 47 -3.45 25.28 -19.72
C VAL A 47 -2.12 25.81 -20.26
N LEU A 48 -0.98 25.38 -19.71
CA LEU A 48 0.32 25.76 -20.24
C LEU A 48 0.55 25.17 -21.64
N ALA A 49 0.18 23.91 -21.85
CA ALA A 49 0.31 23.25 -23.15
C ALA A 49 -0.55 23.93 -24.21
N THR A 50 -1.81 24.24 -23.90
CA THR A 50 -2.70 24.96 -24.82
C THR A 50 -2.18 26.36 -25.13
N ALA A 51 -1.66 27.09 -24.12
CA ALA A 51 -1.08 28.42 -24.33
C ALA A 51 0.19 28.40 -25.20
N LEU A 52 0.95 27.30 -25.18
CA LEU A 52 2.11 27.08 -26.02
C LEU A 52 1.76 26.49 -27.41
N GLY A 53 0.48 26.26 -27.70
CA GLY A 53 0.04 25.64 -28.95
C GLY A 53 0.43 24.17 -29.09
N VAL A 54 0.71 23.50 -27.97
CA VAL A 54 1.05 22.08 -27.95
C VAL A 54 -0.26 21.29 -27.87
N ASP A 55 -0.56 20.54 -28.93
CA ASP A 55 -1.68 19.62 -28.93
C ASP A 55 -1.36 18.40 -28.06
N LEU A 56 -2.10 18.27 -26.95
CA LEU A 56 -1.96 17.19 -26.00
C LEU A 56 -2.38 15.84 -26.59
N ALA A 57 -3.17 15.80 -27.67
CA ALA A 57 -3.53 14.55 -28.34
C ALA A 57 -2.32 13.88 -29.02
N HIS A 58 -1.32 14.68 -29.43
CA HIS A 58 -0.06 14.18 -29.99
C HIS A 58 0.96 13.79 -28.91
N LEU A 59 0.74 14.21 -27.66
CA LEU A 59 1.43 13.66 -26.50
C LEU A 59 0.76 12.35 -26.11
N GLN A 60 0.83 11.35 -26.99
CA GLN A 60 0.51 9.99 -26.60
C GLN A 60 1.34 9.69 -25.35
N CYS A 61 0.66 9.53 -24.22
CA CYS A 61 1.24 8.91 -23.05
C CYS A 61 1.67 7.53 -23.56
N SER A 62 2.96 7.36 -23.84
CA SER A 62 3.47 6.07 -24.19
C SER A 62 3.11 5.16 -23.01
N ASP A 63 2.11 4.31 -23.20
CA ASP A 63 1.80 3.17 -22.34
C ASP A 63 2.95 2.19 -22.48
N LYS A 64 4.03 2.59 -21.82
CA LYS A 64 5.32 1.97 -21.53
C LYS A 64 6.20 3.13 -21.07
N PRO A 65 6.77 3.10 -19.86
CA PRO A 65 8.01 3.82 -19.66
C PRO A 65 9.06 3.13 -20.53
N SER A 66 9.11 3.47 -21.83
CA SER A 66 10.35 3.41 -22.60
C SER A 66 11.23 4.56 -22.11
N THR A 67 11.57 4.53 -20.82
CA THR A 67 12.97 4.68 -20.47
C THR A 67 13.71 3.78 -21.46
N PRO A 68 14.70 4.29 -22.22
CA PRO A 68 15.75 3.39 -22.64
C PRO A 68 16.12 2.63 -21.35
N ALA A 69 16.47 1.36 -21.45
CA ALA A 69 17.38 0.82 -20.47
C ALA A 69 18.71 1.60 -20.59
N VAL A 70 18.71 2.90 -20.27
CA VAL A 70 19.54 3.41 -19.20
C VAL A 70 19.30 2.39 -18.09
N LYS A 71 20.10 1.31 -18.15
CA LYS A 71 20.78 0.80 -16.99
C LYS A 71 21.03 2.07 -16.21
N ARG A 72 20.20 2.36 -15.20
CA ARG A 72 20.69 3.14 -14.08
C ARG A 72 21.88 2.30 -13.74
N SER A 73 23.05 2.76 -14.17
CA SER A 73 24.26 2.38 -13.54
C SER A 73 23.89 2.57 -12.07
N SER A 74 23.64 1.45 -11.40
CA SER A 74 24.28 1.18 -10.13
C SER A 74 25.56 2.01 -10.18
N PRO A 75 25.81 2.94 -9.26
CA PRO A 75 27.08 3.65 -9.26
C PRO A 75 28.16 2.60 -8.98
N THR A 76 28.52 1.91 -10.04
CA THR A 76 29.52 0.89 -10.21
C THR A 76 30.30 1.47 -11.37
N GLY A 77 31.39 2.14 -11.02
CA GLY A 77 32.45 2.37 -11.97
C GLY A 77 32.35 3.64 -12.82
N VAL A 78 32.25 4.81 -12.19
CA VAL A 78 33.43 5.66 -12.33
C VAL A 78 34.19 5.46 -11.03
N GLY A 79 35.11 4.50 -11.07
CA GLY A 79 36.10 4.33 -10.03
C GLY A 79 37.01 5.55 -10.04
N TYR A 80 36.52 6.68 -9.53
CA TYR A 80 37.42 7.54 -8.77
C TYR A 80 37.81 6.70 -7.57
N PRO A 81 39.08 6.28 -7.44
CA PRO A 81 39.42 5.29 -6.45
C PRO A 81 39.00 5.82 -5.09
N LYS A 82 38.12 5.09 -4.41
CA LYS A 82 37.60 5.40 -3.07
C LYS A 82 38.72 5.66 -2.06
N ALA A 83 39.91 5.11 -2.34
CA ALA A 83 41.16 5.31 -1.62
C ALA A 83 42.02 6.49 -2.13
N LYS A 84 41.84 6.97 -3.37
CA LYS A 84 42.53 8.17 -3.90
C LYS A 84 41.90 9.46 -3.38
N LEU A 85 40.57 9.55 -3.27
CA LEU A 85 39.92 10.76 -2.75
C LEU A 85 40.16 10.94 -1.24
N SER A 86 39.98 9.91 -0.40
CA SER A 86 40.24 10.03 1.05
C SER A 86 41.70 10.36 1.36
N LYS A 87 42.65 9.70 0.68
CA LYS A 87 44.09 9.93 0.89
C LYS A 87 44.61 11.24 0.27
N ALA A 88 43.97 11.73 -0.80
CA ALA A 88 44.29 13.04 -1.40
C ALA A 88 43.57 14.22 -0.72
N LEU A 89 42.36 14.04 -0.19
CA LEU A 89 41.64 15.05 0.62
C LEU A 89 42.34 15.32 1.94
N LEU A 90 42.88 14.27 2.57
CA LEU A 90 43.59 14.36 3.85
C LEU A 90 45.08 14.70 3.66
N GLY A 91 45.59 14.68 2.42
CA GLY A 91 46.96 15.03 2.09
C GLY A 91 47.19 16.53 2.18
N GLY A 92 47.45 17.04 3.39
CA GLY A 92 47.78 18.45 3.65
C GLY A 92 46.89 19.15 4.68
N LEU A 93 45.92 18.44 5.29
CA LEU A 93 45.12 18.97 6.40
C LEU A 93 45.72 18.48 7.73
N GLU A 94 46.27 19.39 8.51
CA GLU A 94 46.75 19.12 9.88
C GLU A 94 45.86 19.82 10.92
N GLY A 95 45.70 19.20 12.09
CA GLY A 95 44.95 19.78 13.21
C GLY A 95 43.42 19.63 13.12
N LEU A 96 42.69 20.66 13.54
CA LEU A 96 41.22 20.64 13.68
C LEU A 96 40.45 20.30 12.38
N PRO A 97 40.86 20.76 11.18
CA PRO A 97 40.19 20.39 9.93
C PRO A 97 40.25 18.89 9.64
N ALA A 98 41.36 18.23 9.94
CA ALA A 98 41.52 16.79 9.76
C ALA A 98 40.57 16.02 10.68
N ALA A 99 40.48 16.41 11.96
CA ALA A 99 39.56 15.80 12.91
C ALA A 99 38.08 15.96 12.50
N VAL A 100 37.71 17.11 11.92
CA VAL A 100 36.37 17.31 11.33
C VAL A 100 36.13 16.34 10.18
N TRP A 101 37.12 16.15 9.30
CA TRP A 101 37.02 15.24 8.17
C TRP A 101 36.96 13.77 8.57
N GLU A 102 37.72 13.35 9.57
CA GLU A 102 37.65 11.98 10.12
C GLU A 102 36.23 11.66 10.62
N LEU A 103 35.64 12.54 11.45
CA LEU A 103 34.27 12.34 11.95
C LEU A 103 33.22 12.47 10.83
N ALA A 104 33.44 13.34 9.85
CA ALA A 104 32.56 13.47 8.68
C ALA A 104 32.57 12.18 7.83
N LEU A 105 33.74 11.59 7.61
CA LEU A 105 33.89 10.33 6.88
C LEU A 105 33.34 9.12 7.66
N ALA A 106 33.35 9.18 8.99
CA ALA A 106 32.61 8.24 9.84
C ALA A 106 31.07 8.39 9.74
N GLY A 107 30.59 9.44 9.07
CA GLY A 107 29.17 9.70 8.85
C GLY A 107 28.47 10.41 10.01
N CYS A 108 29.22 11.09 10.88
CA CYS A 108 28.64 11.89 11.97
C CYS A 108 27.89 13.12 11.42
N GLU A 109 26.85 13.54 12.14
CA GLU A 109 26.13 14.78 11.85
C GLU A 109 26.90 16.03 12.30
N ALA A 110 26.63 17.18 11.67
CA ALA A 110 27.27 18.45 11.98
C ALA A 110 27.23 18.78 13.48
N ARG A 111 26.10 18.51 14.13
CA ARG A 111 25.89 18.72 15.56
C ARG A 111 26.78 17.83 16.42
N GLN A 112 26.95 16.56 16.03
CA GLN A 112 27.80 15.62 16.76
C GLN A 112 29.27 16.00 16.63
N ILE A 113 29.72 16.31 15.42
CA ILE A 113 31.10 16.76 15.16
C ILE A 113 31.41 18.02 15.96
N ALA A 114 30.50 19.00 15.93
CA ALA A 114 30.61 20.24 16.70
C ALA A 114 30.72 19.99 18.21
N SER A 115 29.86 19.11 18.75
CA SER A 115 29.86 18.76 20.17
C SER A 115 31.12 18.01 20.60
N VAL A 116 31.62 17.09 19.78
CA VAL A 116 32.80 16.27 20.11
C VAL A 116 34.08 17.10 20.07
N LEU A 117 34.21 18.01 19.10
CA LEU A 117 35.41 18.82 18.91
C LEU A 117 35.36 20.18 19.63
N GLY A 118 34.25 20.52 20.30
CA GLY A 118 34.08 21.81 20.99
C GLY A 118 34.04 23.02 20.05
N ILE A 119 33.55 22.83 18.82
CA ILE A 119 33.53 23.84 17.75
C ILE A 119 32.10 24.19 17.34
N SER A 120 31.92 25.29 16.60
CA SER A 120 30.61 25.64 16.05
C SER A 120 30.23 24.76 14.85
N GLN A 121 28.93 24.48 14.66
CA GLN A 121 28.44 23.79 13.46
C GLN A 121 28.80 24.53 12.17
N VAL A 122 28.87 25.88 12.24
CA VAL A 122 29.28 26.73 11.12
C VAL A 122 30.70 26.41 10.68
N TYR A 123 31.61 26.20 11.63
CA TYR A 123 32.99 25.80 11.34
C TYR A 123 33.01 24.45 10.60
N VAL A 124 32.25 23.46 11.07
CA VAL A 124 32.13 22.15 10.40
C VAL A 124 31.70 22.29 8.93
N TYR A 125 30.64 23.05 8.66
CA TYR A 125 30.17 23.26 7.29
C TYR A 125 31.19 24.02 6.42
N ARG A 126 31.91 25.00 6.99
CA ARG A 126 32.95 25.74 6.27
C ARG A 126 34.10 24.81 5.88
N THR A 127 34.61 24.04 6.82
CA THR A 127 35.69 23.06 6.60
C THR A 127 35.33 21.98 5.60
N ILE A 128 34.06 21.58 5.51
CA ILE A 128 33.64 20.58 4.53
C ILE A 128 33.46 21.19 3.13
N ARG A 129 33.17 22.49 3.04
CA ARG A 129 33.03 23.21 1.77
C ARG A 129 34.36 23.73 1.21
N THR A 130 35.42 23.80 2.02
CA THR A 130 36.74 24.20 1.53
C THR A 130 37.34 23.16 0.59
N VAL A 131 36.85 21.92 0.65
CA VAL A 131 37.27 20.88 -0.29
C VAL A 131 36.21 20.66 -1.36
N ASP A 132 36.67 20.68 -2.61
CA ASP A 132 35.82 20.46 -3.77
C ASP A 132 35.13 19.09 -3.71
N GLY A 133 33.80 19.09 -3.88
CA GLY A 133 32.99 17.87 -3.75
C GLY A 133 32.81 17.35 -2.32
N GLY A 134 33.40 18.02 -1.32
CA GLY A 134 33.38 17.57 0.07
C GLY A 134 31.98 17.40 0.67
N SER A 135 31.05 18.27 0.30
CA SER A 135 29.64 18.14 0.71
C SER A 135 28.97 16.85 0.20
N GLN A 136 29.32 16.40 -1.01
CA GLN A 136 28.76 15.18 -1.58
C GLN A 136 29.39 13.95 -0.93
N VAL A 137 30.70 13.98 -0.66
CA VAL A 137 31.41 12.93 0.07
C VAL A 137 30.83 12.74 1.47
N TRP A 138 30.61 13.84 2.20
CA TRP A 138 30.01 13.76 3.53
C TRP A 138 28.57 13.26 3.49
N LYS A 139 27.78 13.67 2.49
CA LYS A 139 26.42 13.18 2.31
C LYS A 139 26.39 11.66 2.08
N GLU A 140 27.31 11.15 1.27
CA GLU A 140 27.45 9.72 1.05
C GLU A 140 27.90 8.99 2.31
N ALA A 141 28.89 9.51 3.04
CA ALA A 141 29.36 8.94 4.30
C ALA A 141 28.21 8.82 5.33
N LYS A 142 27.40 9.87 5.48
CA LYS A 142 26.19 9.84 6.33
C LYS A 142 25.19 8.79 5.86
N PHE A 143 24.94 8.70 4.56
CA PHE A 143 24.03 7.70 4.01
C PHE A 143 24.52 6.27 4.29
N GLN A 144 25.83 6.02 4.17
CA GLN A 144 26.44 4.73 4.49
C GLN A 144 26.32 4.39 5.99
N SER A 145 26.59 5.35 6.85
CA SER A 145 26.46 5.19 8.31
C SER A 145 25.00 4.92 8.73
N GLU A 146 24.04 5.70 8.20
CA GLU A 146 22.60 5.48 8.38
C GLU A 146 22.20 4.05 7.94
N ARG A 147 22.68 3.62 6.76
CA ARG A 147 22.41 2.28 6.24
C ARG A 147 22.92 1.20 7.18
N LEU A 148 24.17 1.28 7.64
CA LEU A 148 24.74 0.30 8.56
C LEU A 148 24.00 0.26 9.90
N ARG A 149 23.68 1.43 10.47
CA ARG A 149 22.90 1.53 11.71
C ARG A 149 21.55 0.82 11.59
N ARG A 150 20.82 1.09 10.50
CA ARG A 150 19.51 0.46 10.24
C ARG A 150 19.61 -1.04 10.00
N ARG A 151 20.69 -1.51 9.36
CA ARG A 151 20.96 -2.95 9.22
C ARG A 151 21.09 -3.63 10.58
N VAL A 152 21.88 -3.05 11.48
CA VAL A 152 22.08 -3.58 12.85
C VAL A 152 20.76 -3.58 13.63
N THR A 153 20.02 -2.46 13.62
CA THR A 153 18.72 -2.38 14.29
C THR A 153 17.74 -3.42 13.75
N PHE A 154 17.64 -3.55 12.42
CA PHE A 154 16.78 -4.55 11.79
C PHE A 154 17.17 -5.98 12.19
N GLU A 155 18.45 -6.32 12.18
CA GLU A 155 18.91 -7.67 12.53
C GLU A 155 18.61 -8.05 13.98
N VAL A 156 18.67 -7.09 14.91
CA VAL A 156 18.28 -7.29 16.30
C VAL A 156 16.76 -7.49 16.42
N GLU A 157 15.96 -6.59 15.85
CA GLU A 157 14.49 -6.66 15.92
C GLU A 157 13.94 -7.91 15.22
N TYR A 158 14.55 -8.28 14.09
CA TYR A 158 14.08 -9.38 13.26
C TYR A 158 14.16 -10.71 14.00
N ARG A 159 15.05 -10.90 14.98
CA ARG A 159 15.10 -12.13 15.79
C ARG A 159 13.78 -12.44 16.52
N GLY A 160 13.00 -11.42 16.89
CA GLY A 160 11.76 -11.58 17.65
C GLY A 160 10.49 -11.19 16.89
N LEU A 161 10.61 -10.42 15.81
CA LEU A 161 9.47 -9.89 15.06
C LEU A 161 9.47 -10.39 13.62
N GLN A 162 8.32 -10.34 12.97
CA GLN A 162 8.27 -10.56 11.52
C GLN A 162 8.93 -9.40 10.79
N ALA A 163 9.58 -9.67 9.66
CA ALA A 163 10.35 -8.66 8.91
C ALA A 163 9.54 -7.38 8.62
N HIS A 164 8.26 -7.48 8.29
CA HIS A 164 7.39 -6.33 7.97
C HIS A 164 7.00 -5.49 9.20
N GLN A 165 7.19 -6.00 10.41
CA GLN A 165 6.91 -5.32 11.67
C GLN A 165 8.12 -4.54 12.19
N CYS A 166 9.33 -4.87 11.73
CA CYS A 166 10.55 -4.17 12.10
C CYS A 166 10.52 -2.72 11.60
N LYS A 167 10.95 -1.79 12.44
CA LYS A 167 10.86 -0.33 12.20
C LYS A 167 11.56 0.09 10.91
N ASP A 168 12.73 -0.49 10.66
CA ASP A 168 13.60 -0.10 9.55
C ASP A 168 13.31 -0.86 8.23
N TYR A 169 12.35 -1.79 8.23
CA TYR A 169 12.02 -2.62 7.07
C TYR A 169 11.72 -1.79 5.82
N MET A 170 10.81 -0.81 5.91
CA MET A 170 10.39 -0.02 4.76
C MET A 170 11.53 0.80 4.16
N TRP A 171 12.45 1.30 4.99
CA TRP A 171 13.60 2.06 4.53
C TRP A 171 14.60 1.15 3.82
N LEU A 172 14.94 0.01 4.43
CA LEU A 172 15.86 -0.97 3.87
C LEU A 172 15.32 -1.59 2.58
N TYR A 173 14.00 -1.79 2.49
CA TYR A 173 13.36 -2.28 1.26
C TYR A 173 13.55 -1.31 0.09
N ARG A 174 13.52 0.01 0.33
CA ARG A 174 13.69 1.04 -0.71
C ARG A 174 15.14 1.29 -1.08
N HIS A 175 16.03 1.27 -0.09
CA HIS A 175 17.42 1.71 -0.25
C HIS A 175 18.45 0.59 -0.29
N ASP A 176 18.10 -0.63 0.14
CA ASP A 176 19.03 -1.74 0.33
C ASP A 176 18.37 -3.12 0.22
N ARG A 177 17.54 -3.28 -0.81
CA ARG A 177 16.71 -4.48 -1.02
C ARG A 177 17.52 -5.78 -1.09
N ASN A 178 18.69 -5.74 -1.72
CA ASN A 178 19.54 -6.92 -1.89
C ASN A 178 20.07 -7.41 -0.55
N TRP A 179 20.49 -6.51 0.34
CA TRP A 179 20.91 -6.89 1.69
C TRP A 179 19.72 -7.41 2.51
N LEU A 180 18.57 -6.72 2.45
CA LEU A 180 17.38 -7.11 3.21
C LEU A 180 16.90 -8.51 2.84
N SER A 181 16.81 -8.80 1.54
CA SER A 181 16.42 -10.13 1.04
C SER A 181 17.41 -11.22 1.44
N GLY A 182 18.72 -10.95 1.36
CA GLY A 182 19.75 -11.87 1.84
C GLY A 182 19.68 -12.12 3.35
N CYS A 183 19.41 -11.09 4.15
CA CYS A 183 19.26 -11.21 5.60
C CYS A 183 18.04 -12.07 5.98
N ILE A 184 16.91 -11.83 5.32
CA ILE A 184 15.68 -12.63 5.51
C ILE A 184 15.91 -14.08 5.10
N ALA A 185 16.57 -14.32 3.97
CA ALA A 185 16.85 -15.68 3.50
C ALA A 185 17.74 -16.45 4.48
N LYS A 186 18.77 -15.81 5.06
CA LYS A 186 19.66 -16.42 6.06
C LYS A 186 18.93 -16.87 7.33
N HIS A 187 17.95 -16.09 7.77
CA HIS A 187 17.22 -16.37 9.01
C HIS A 187 15.83 -16.97 8.76
N ALA A 188 15.52 -17.38 7.53
CA ALA A 188 14.24 -17.96 7.17
C ALA A 188 13.91 -19.18 8.05
N GLY A 189 14.91 -20.01 8.38
CA GLY A 189 14.75 -21.18 9.24
C GLY A 189 14.32 -20.88 10.67
N ALA A 190 14.67 -19.70 11.21
CA ALA A 190 14.30 -19.30 12.58
C ALA A 190 12.85 -18.80 12.67
N HIS A 191 12.30 -18.27 11.57
CA HIS A 191 10.92 -17.79 11.50
C HIS A 191 9.94 -18.79 10.86
N THR A 192 10.44 -19.94 10.39
CA THR A 192 9.61 -21.02 9.84
C THR A 192 8.96 -21.92 10.88
N SER A 193 9.02 -21.59 12.18
CA SER A 193 8.09 -22.17 13.16
C SER A 193 6.68 -21.59 12.96
N ARG A 194 6.13 -21.75 11.75
CA ARG A 194 4.69 -21.77 11.58
C ARG A 194 4.24 -23.02 12.31
N ALA A 195 3.72 -22.85 13.54
CA ALA A 195 2.83 -23.84 14.11
C ALA A 195 1.86 -24.28 13.01
N ASP A 196 1.74 -25.58 12.82
CA ASP A 196 1.04 -26.24 11.73
C ASP A 196 -0.19 -25.44 11.26
N ASN A 197 -0.08 -24.76 10.11
CA ASN A 197 -1.24 -24.12 9.46
C ASN A 197 -2.36 -25.15 9.21
N THR A 198 -1.97 -26.43 9.09
CA THR A 198 -2.87 -27.59 9.00
C THR A 198 -3.85 -27.63 10.17
N ASP A 199 -3.36 -27.42 11.39
CA ASP A 199 -4.16 -27.45 12.61
C ASP A 199 -5.07 -26.22 12.73
N THR A 200 -4.62 -25.09 12.17
CA THR A 200 -5.41 -23.85 12.11
C THR A 200 -6.59 -23.95 11.14
N PHE A 201 -6.43 -24.64 10.01
CA PHE A 201 -7.55 -24.89 9.09
C PHE A 201 -8.51 -25.95 9.62
N ALA A 202 -8.00 -27.00 10.28
CA ALA A 202 -8.85 -28.03 10.88
C ALA A 202 -9.76 -27.45 11.97
N THR A 203 -9.21 -26.65 12.88
CA THR A 203 -9.98 -25.96 13.92
C THR A 203 -10.98 -24.94 13.34
N LEU A 204 -10.57 -24.18 12.31
CA LEU A 204 -11.45 -23.25 11.62
C LEU A 204 -12.59 -23.96 10.89
N ASP A 205 -12.31 -25.07 10.22
CA ASP A 205 -13.30 -25.86 9.48
C ASP A 205 -14.36 -26.44 10.42
N ALA A 206 -13.94 -26.98 11.57
CA ALA A 206 -14.86 -27.49 12.57
C ALA A 206 -15.78 -26.39 13.14
N ASN A 207 -15.23 -25.25 13.53
CA ASN A 207 -16.00 -24.15 14.10
C ASN A 207 -16.97 -23.54 13.06
N LEU A 208 -16.48 -23.31 11.84
CA LEU A 208 -17.30 -22.74 10.78
C LEU A 208 -18.41 -23.70 10.33
N ALA A 209 -18.14 -25.02 10.29
CA ALA A 209 -19.17 -26.02 9.99
C ALA A 209 -20.32 -25.97 11.01
N GLU A 210 -20.02 -25.78 12.29
CA GLU A 210 -21.05 -25.65 13.32
C GLU A 210 -21.84 -24.35 13.16
N GLN A 211 -21.17 -23.23 12.88
CA GLN A 211 -21.85 -21.96 12.59
C GLN A 211 -22.78 -22.06 11.39
N ILE A 212 -22.39 -22.81 10.34
CA ILE A 212 -23.23 -23.09 9.17
C ILE A 212 -24.50 -23.83 9.59
N ARG A 213 -24.40 -24.87 10.40
CA ARG A 213 -25.55 -25.63 10.92
C ARG A 213 -26.48 -24.74 11.75
N CYS A 214 -25.93 -24.00 12.71
CA CYS A 214 -26.71 -23.08 13.54
C CYS A 214 -27.38 -21.98 12.70
N CYS A 215 -26.67 -21.43 11.71
CA CYS A 215 -27.24 -20.44 10.79
C CYS A 215 -28.43 -21.02 10.01
N ALA A 216 -28.28 -22.20 9.42
CA ALA A 216 -29.36 -22.86 8.70
C ALA A 216 -30.58 -23.14 9.60
N GLN A 217 -30.35 -23.61 10.84
CA GLN A 217 -31.43 -23.82 11.81
C GLN A 217 -32.17 -22.51 12.14
N ARG A 218 -31.45 -21.41 12.38
CA ARG A 218 -32.07 -20.09 12.60
C ARG A 218 -32.88 -19.62 11.40
N LEU A 219 -32.37 -19.81 10.17
CA LEU A 219 -33.09 -19.45 8.94
C LEU A 219 -34.35 -20.30 8.74
N ARG A 220 -34.37 -21.56 9.21
CA ARG A 220 -35.56 -22.41 9.21
C ARG A 220 -36.58 -21.99 10.26
N ALA A 221 -36.12 -21.63 11.45
CA ALA A 221 -36.96 -21.23 12.57
C ALA A 221 -37.48 -19.79 12.49
N GLY A 222 -36.99 -18.99 11.54
CA GLY A 222 -37.42 -17.60 11.36
C GLY A 222 -38.92 -17.47 11.15
N SER A 223 -39.56 -16.55 11.88
CA SER A 223 -40.97 -16.24 11.71
C SER A 223 -41.21 -15.45 10.42
N GLY A 224 -42.29 -15.79 9.72
CA GLY A 224 -42.67 -15.13 8.47
C GLY A 224 -42.38 -15.95 7.22
N LYS A 225 -42.19 -15.27 6.10
CA LYS A 225 -42.11 -15.90 4.77
C LYS A 225 -40.80 -16.70 4.63
N PRO A 226 -40.85 -17.98 4.21
CA PRO A 226 -39.67 -18.79 4.00
C PRO A 226 -38.70 -18.15 3.00
N ILE A 227 -37.42 -18.09 3.39
CA ILE A 227 -36.29 -17.65 2.58
C ILE A 227 -35.43 -18.84 2.15
N LEU A 228 -34.96 -18.85 0.91
CA LEU A 228 -34.16 -19.95 0.37
C LEU A 228 -32.84 -20.09 1.14
N ILE A 229 -32.60 -21.28 1.68
CA ILE A 229 -31.37 -21.62 2.38
C ILE A 229 -30.37 -22.14 1.35
N SER A 230 -29.58 -21.24 0.79
CA SER A 230 -28.54 -21.56 -0.17
C SER A 230 -27.15 -21.24 0.39
N ARG A 231 -26.12 -21.81 -0.26
CA ARG A 231 -24.70 -21.52 0.06
C ARG A 231 -24.43 -20.02 0.09
N ALA A 232 -24.99 -19.28 -0.87
CA ALA A 232 -24.85 -17.84 -0.94
C ALA A 232 -25.56 -17.12 0.22
N ARG A 233 -26.74 -17.59 0.64
CA ARG A 233 -27.46 -17.00 1.78
C ARG A 233 -26.69 -17.20 3.07
N ILE A 234 -26.28 -18.43 3.37
CA ILE A 234 -25.50 -18.77 4.57
C ILE A 234 -24.17 -18.00 4.58
N GLY A 235 -23.47 -17.94 3.43
CA GLY A 235 -22.22 -17.20 3.31
C GLY A 235 -22.35 -15.70 3.59
N ARG A 236 -23.48 -15.08 3.24
CA ARG A 236 -23.75 -13.66 3.57
C ARG A 236 -24.09 -13.47 5.04
N GLU A 237 -24.94 -14.32 5.61
CA GLU A 237 -25.33 -14.26 7.03
C GLU A 237 -24.14 -14.44 7.98
N LEU A 238 -23.16 -15.26 7.60
CA LEU A 238 -21.95 -15.48 8.38
C LEU A 238 -20.78 -14.59 7.95
N HIS A 239 -20.97 -13.68 6.99
CA HIS A 239 -19.91 -12.84 6.42
C HIS A 239 -18.67 -13.61 5.90
N VAL A 240 -18.85 -14.85 5.43
CA VAL A 240 -17.78 -15.72 4.92
C VAL A 240 -17.98 -16.14 3.45
N LEU A 241 -18.85 -15.48 2.70
CA LEU A 241 -19.17 -15.86 1.31
C LEU A 241 -17.92 -16.08 0.44
N SER A 242 -17.00 -15.12 0.42
CA SER A 242 -15.74 -15.21 -0.35
C SER A 242 -14.89 -16.42 0.06
N ARG A 243 -14.90 -16.80 1.34
CA ARG A 243 -14.17 -17.98 1.84
C ARG A 243 -14.83 -19.27 1.35
N LEU A 244 -16.16 -19.37 1.42
CA LEU A 244 -16.90 -20.53 0.94
C LEU A 244 -16.84 -20.69 -0.59
N GLU A 245 -16.65 -19.60 -1.34
CA GLU A 245 -16.48 -19.66 -2.79
C GLU A 245 -15.05 -20.05 -3.20
N LYS A 246 -14.05 -19.46 -2.54
CA LYS A 246 -12.63 -19.58 -2.97
C LYS A 246 -11.84 -20.68 -2.27
N GLN A 247 -12.27 -21.10 -1.08
CA GLN A 247 -11.45 -21.95 -0.18
C GLN A 247 -12.19 -23.19 0.30
N LEU A 248 -13.35 -23.54 -0.26
CA LEU A 248 -14.11 -24.71 0.19
C LEU A 248 -13.35 -26.03 0.06
N SER A 249 -12.47 -26.14 -0.94
CA SER A 249 -11.61 -27.33 -1.12
C SER A 249 -10.70 -27.61 0.08
N LYS A 250 -10.46 -26.61 0.94
CA LYS A 250 -9.66 -26.73 2.17
C LYS A 250 -10.54 -26.91 3.42
N LEU A 251 -11.86 -26.95 3.27
CA LEU A 251 -12.85 -26.94 4.35
C LEU A 251 -13.88 -28.08 4.15
N PRO A 252 -13.44 -29.35 4.26
CA PRO A 252 -14.30 -30.51 4.00
C PRO A 252 -15.52 -30.61 4.93
N LEU A 253 -15.39 -30.22 6.20
CA LEU A 253 -16.52 -30.24 7.16
C LEU A 253 -17.55 -29.18 6.80
N CYS A 254 -17.11 -27.97 6.43
CA CYS A 254 -17.99 -26.93 5.92
C CYS A 254 -18.70 -27.37 4.63
N ALA A 255 -17.99 -28.04 3.71
CA ALA A 255 -18.57 -28.55 2.47
C ALA A 255 -19.73 -29.52 2.77
N ARG A 256 -19.49 -30.49 3.65
CA ARG A 256 -20.51 -31.45 4.10
C ARG A 256 -21.67 -30.76 4.83
N ALA A 257 -21.37 -29.79 5.71
CA ALA A 257 -22.41 -29.05 6.42
C ALA A 257 -23.30 -28.25 5.47
N LEU A 258 -22.72 -27.62 4.43
CA LEU A 258 -23.50 -26.91 3.40
C LEU A 258 -24.37 -27.86 2.59
N GLU A 259 -23.86 -29.02 2.20
CA GLU A 259 -24.63 -30.02 1.44
C GLU A 259 -25.82 -30.56 2.25
N GLN A 260 -25.64 -30.76 3.57
CA GLN A 260 -26.70 -31.21 4.46
C GLN A 260 -27.73 -30.11 4.81
N THR A 261 -27.33 -28.84 4.74
CA THR A 261 -28.16 -27.72 5.21
C THR A 261 -28.80 -26.92 4.11
N CYS A 262 -28.19 -26.83 2.93
CA CYS A 262 -28.75 -26.11 1.80
C CYS A 262 -29.94 -26.89 1.24
N GLU A 263 -31.02 -26.17 0.95
CA GLU A 263 -32.22 -26.75 0.38
C GLU A 263 -32.15 -26.70 -1.14
N SER A 264 -32.64 -27.75 -1.78
CA SER A 264 -32.99 -27.75 -3.20
C SER A 264 -34.14 -26.77 -3.47
N ILE A 265 -34.36 -26.45 -4.75
CA ILE A 265 -35.45 -25.56 -5.16
C ILE A 265 -36.80 -26.24 -4.82
N GLU A 266 -36.89 -27.54 -5.00
CA GLU A 266 -38.05 -28.37 -4.71
C GLU A 266 -38.40 -28.34 -3.21
N GLU A 267 -37.43 -28.60 -2.34
CA GLU A 267 -37.63 -28.54 -0.87
C GLU A 267 -38.04 -27.14 -0.42
N PHE A 268 -37.43 -26.10 -1.00
CA PHE A 268 -37.81 -24.72 -0.72
C PHE A 268 -39.26 -24.42 -1.14
N HIS A 269 -39.70 -24.91 -2.30
CA HIS A 269 -41.09 -24.78 -2.75
C HIS A 269 -42.05 -25.51 -1.83
N VAL A 270 -41.73 -26.75 -1.42
CA VAL A 270 -42.53 -27.51 -0.45
C VAL A 270 -42.67 -26.73 0.86
N ARG A 271 -41.58 -26.18 1.39
CA ARG A 271 -41.59 -25.38 2.62
C ARG A 271 -42.43 -24.09 2.47
N ARG A 272 -42.40 -23.45 1.31
CA ARG A 272 -43.27 -22.28 1.01
C ARG A 272 -44.73 -22.65 0.90
N LEU A 273 -45.06 -23.80 0.32
CA LEU A 273 -46.43 -24.29 0.24
C LEU A 273 -46.98 -24.65 1.62
N GLN A 274 -46.18 -25.31 2.46
CA GLN A 274 -46.54 -25.61 3.85
C GLN A 274 -46.78 -24.32 4.65
N TRP A 275 -45.88 -23.35 4.56
CA TRP A 275 -46.07 -22.04 5.17
C TRP A 275 -47.31 -21.31 4.65
N ALA A 276 -47.56 -21.34 3.34
CA ALA A 276 -48.73 -20.70 2.75
C ALA A 276 -50.04 -21.34 3.21
N LYS A 277 -50.06 -22.68 3.37
CA LYS A 277 -51.20 -23.40 3.93
C LYS A 277 -51.48 -22.97 5.37
N GLN A 278 -50.45 -22.93 6.22
CA GLN A 278 -50.59 -22.50 7.61
C GLN A 278 -51.07 -21.06 7.69
N LYS A 279 -50.46 -20.15 6.93
CA LYS A 279 -50.84 -18.74 6.90
C LYS A 279 -52.29 -18.53 6.47
N LEU A 280 -52.77 -19.27 5.46
CA LEU A 280 -54.17 -19.19 5.03
C LEU A 280 -55.14 -19.72 6.10
N ALA A 281 -54.74 -20.76 6.84
CA ALA A 281 -55.51 -21.28 7.97
C ALA A 281 -55.59 -20.27 9.12
N ASP A 282 -54.47 -19.62 9.46
CA ASP A 282 -54.42 -18.58 10.49
C ASP A 282 -55.26 -17.35 10.10
N GLU A 283 -55.31 -17.01 8.79
CA GLU A 283 -56.17 -15.96 8.23
C GLU A 283 -57.65 -16.39 8.04
N GLN A 284 -58.03 -17.63 8.39
CA GLN A 284 -59.38 -18.21 8.22
C GLN A 284 -59.90 -18.16 6.77
N ARG A 285 -59.00 -18.26 5.79
CA ARG A 285 -59.34 -18.23 4.35
C ARG A 285 -59.37 -19.64 3.77
N SER A 286 -60.16 -19.84 2.72
CA SER A 286 -60.25 -21.13 2.04
C SER A 286 -58.92 -21.49 1.34
N VAL A 287 -58.43 -22.71 1.59
CA VAL A 287 -57.21 -23.24 0.98
C VAL A 287 -57.51 -23.74 -0.43
N THR A 288 -57.58 -22.82 -1.38
CA THR A 288 -57.70 -23.16 -2.83
C THR A 288 -56.31 -23.25 -3.47
N ARG A 289 -56.19 -24.00 -4.58
CA ARG A 289 -54.92 -24.08 -5.35
C ARG A 289 -54.39 -22.69 -5.70
N SER A 290 -55.24 -21.82 -6.24
CA SER A 290 -54.86 -20.46 -6.63
C SER A 290 -54.42 -19.59 -5.44
N ALA A 291 -55.09 -19.69 -4.29
CA ALA A 291 -54.68 -18.97 -3.08
C ALA A 291 -53.33 -19.48 -2.56
N LEU A 292 -53.12 -20.80 -2.59
CA LEU A 292 -51.88 -21.42 -2.12
C LEU A 292 -50.67 -20.97 -2.95
N TYR A 293 -50.74 -21.03 -4.29
CA TYR A 293 -49.64 -20.62 -5.17
C TYR A 293 -49.35 -19.11 -5.08
N ARG A 294 -50.41 -18.27 -4.96
CA ARG A 294 -50.25 -16.81 -4.78
C ARG A 294 -49.60 -16.47 -3.43
N THR A 295 -50.10 -17.04 -2.33
CA THR A 295 -49.53 -16.82 -1.00
C THR A 295 -48.11 -17.36 -0.94
N ALA A 296 -47.88 -18.57 -1.45
CA ALA A 296 -46.54 -19.15 -1.58
C ALA A 296 -45.66 -18.39 -2.58
N CYS A 297 -46.17 -17.44 -3.36
CA CYS A 297 -45.53 -16.77 -4.52
C CYS A 297 -44.65 -17.72 -5.36
N ILE A 298 -45.23 -18.84 -5.77
CA ILE A 298 -44.69 -19.78 -6.75
C ILE A 298 -45.48 -19.55 -8.04
N ARG A 299 -44.78 -19.36 -9.17
CA ARG A 299 -45.45 -19.27 -10.47
C ARG A 299 -45.90 -20.68 -10.87
N PRO A 300 -47.20 -20.89 -11.18
CA PRO A 300 -47.69 -22.17 -11.69
C PRO A 300 -47.11 -22.50 -13.06
#